data_AF-A0A967Z515-F1
#
_entry.id   AF-A0A967Z515-F1
#
_cell.length_a   1.000
_cell.length_b   1.000
_cell.length_c   1.000
_cell.angle_alpha   90.00
_cell.angle_beta   90.00
_cell.angle_gamma   90.00
#
_symmetry.space_group_name_H-M   'P 1'
#
loop_
_entity.id
_entity.type
_entity.pdbx_description
1 polymer ?
#
loop_
_entity_poly.entity_id
_entity_poly.type
_entity_poly.pdbx_seq_one_letter_code
_entity_poly.pdbx_strand_id
1 'polypeptide(L)'
;MDRKNARLQFLLILALVSEALYSIIAVLGDLRHHIPTYLFCYALLFVLYWIGAVTFFDFNPTGRLKKVKRTAEAASPIARMSWLTNFVSNLKGQAELSKKEVLTVGILFGIVFRLTLLFTPPSLSDDIYRYVWDGRVAAHDINPFQYPPNAEEIRSLRDGVVYPKINHK
;
A
#
# COMPACT_ATOMS: atom_id res chain seq x y z
N MET A 1 31.86 -0.08 -20.53
CA MET A 1 31.01 0.66 -19.57
C MET A 1 31.06 -0.09 -18.24
N ASP A 2 31.38 0.58 -17.12
CA ASP A 2 31.50 -0.07 -15.80
C ASP A 2 30.17 -0.74 -15.42
N ARG A 3 30.23 -2.00 -14.96
CA ARG A 3 29.07 -2.81 -14.55
C ARG A 3 28.25 -2.11 -13.45
N LYS A 4 28.91 -1.29 -12.61
CA LYS A 4 28.23 -0.46 -11.61
C LYS A 4 27.35 0.63 -12.23
N ASN A 5 27.85 1.30 -13.27
CA ASN A 5 27.12 2.37 -13.96
C ASN A 5 25.88 1.82 -14.70
N ALA A 6 26.00 0.64 -15.31
CA ALA A 6 24.86 -0.02 -15.97
C ALA A 6 23.74 -0.40 -14.99
N ARG A 7 24.09 -0.86 -13.78
CA ARG A 7 23.12 -1.18 -12.72
C ARG A 7 22.42 0.06 -12.18
N LEU A 8 23.16 1.14 -11.96
CA LEU A 8 22.60 2.41 -11.52
C LEU A 8 21.64 2.99 -12.57
N GLN A 9 22.04 2.98 -13.85
CA GLN A 9 21.17 3.41 -14.96
C GLN A 9 19.88 2.59 -15.03
N PHE A 10 19.96 1.27 -14.84
CA PHE A 10 18.79 0.40 -14.81
C PHE A 10 17.83 0.73 -13.67
N LEU A 11 18.34 0.96 -12.46
CA LEU A 11 17.51 1.37 -11.31
C LEU A 11 16.85 2.73 -11.53
N LEU A 12 17.57 3.69 -12.13
CA LEU A 12 17.01 4.99 -12.47
C LEU A 12 15.87 4.87 -13.49
N ILE A 13 16.00 3.99 -14.48
CA ILE A 13 14.91 3.72 -15.44
C ILE A 13 13.70 3.11 -14.73
N LEU A 14 13.89 2.10 -13.87
CA LEU A 14 12.79 1.50 -13.10
C LEU A 14 12.09 2.53 -12.19
N ALA A 15 12.86 3.41 -11.55
CA ALA A 15 12.33 4.48 -10.72
C ALA A 15 11.49 5.47 -11.55
N LEU A 16 11.99 5.92 -12.69
CA LEU A 16 11.27 6.83 -13.60
C LEU A 16 9.97 6.22 -14.12
N VAL A 17 9.98 4.95 -14.50
CA VAL A 17 8.76 4.24 -14.93
C VAL A 17 7.76 4.11 -13.78
N SER A 18 8.24 3.84 -12.56
CA SER A 18 7.39 3.76 -11.37
C SER A 18 6.75 5.12 -11.05
N GLU A 19 7.51 6.20 -11.11
CA GLU A 19 7.01 7.58 -10.93
C GLU A 19 5.95 7.97 -11.97
N ALA A 20 6.13 7.56 -13.24
CA ALA A 20 5.11 7.78 -14.26
C ALA A 20 3.79 7.06 -13.92
N LEU A 21 3.86 5.83 -13.40
CA LEU A 21 2.67 5.08 -12.97
C LEU A 21 2.01 5.68 -11.73
N TYR A 22 2.78 6.15 -10.75
CA TYR A 22 2.23 6.88 -9.60
C TYR A 22 1.56 8.18 -10.03
N SER A 23 2.15 8.91 -10.97
CA SER A 23 1.57 10.14 -11.52
C SER A 23 0.25 9.85 -12.24
N ILE A 24 0.15 8.75 -13.00
CA ILE A 24 -1.12 8.32 -13.61
C ILE A 24 -2.15 8.05 -12.53
N ILE A 25 -1.82 7.28 -11.50
CA ILE A 25 -2.75 6.99 -10.38
C ILE A 25 -3.20 8.28 -9.68
N ALA A 26 -2.28 9.22 -9.43
CA ALA A 26 -2.58 10.48 -8.76
C ALA A 26 -3.52 11.37 -9.58
N VAL A 27 -3.37 11.39 -10.91
CA VAL A 27 -4.21 12.20 -11.82
C VAL A 27 -5.62 11.60 -11.99
N LEU A 28 -5.82 10.30 -11.74
CA LEU A 28 -7.15 9.67 -11.85
C LEU A 28 -8.19 10.22 -10.85
N GLY A 29 -7.77 10.92 -9.79
CA GLY A 29 -8.69 11.49 -8.82
C GLY A 29 -9.49 10.41 -8.07
N ASP A 30 -10.80 10.32 -8.31
CA ASP A 30 -11.66 9.34 -7.63
C ASP A 30 -11.45 7.93 -8.21
N LEU A 31 -10.58 7.17 -7.56
CA LEU A 31 -10.21 5.80 -7.95
C LEU A 31 -11.39 4.83 -8.04
N ARG A 32 -12.53 5.13 -7.38
CA ARG A 32 -13.74 4.28 -7.42
C ARG A 32 -14.32 4.16 -8.82
N HIS A 33 -14.15 5.19 -9.65
CA HIS A 33 -14.58 5.20 -11.05
C HIS A 33 -13.54 4.61 -12.01
N HIS A 34 -12.31 4.37 -11.53
CA HIS A 34 -11.16 3.95 -12.34
C HIS A 34 -10.49 2.67 -11.83
N ILE A 35 -11.27 1.79 -11.17
CA ILE A 35 -10.78 0.55 -10.55
C ILE A 35 -9.92 -0.29 -11.51
N PRO A 36 -10.31 -0.55 -12.78
CA PRO A 36 -9.50 -1.36 -13.68
C PRO A 36 -8.13 -0.74 -13.96
N THR A 37 -8.07 0.58 -14.20
CA THR A 37 -6.83 1.31 -14.48
C THR A 37 -5.92 1.33 -13.25
N TYR A 38 -6.49 1.58 -12.07
CA TYR A 38 -5.77 1.50 -10.80
C TYR A 38 -5.13 0.13 -10.59
N LEU A 39 -5.90 -0.96 -10.74
CA LEU A 39 -5.41 -2.33 -10.55
C LEU A 39 -4.32 -2.68 -11.57
N PHE A 40 -4.46 -2.23 -12.82
CA PHE A 40 -3.44 -2.42 -13.85
C PHE A 40 -2.12 -1.72 -13.50
N CYS A 41 -2.18 -0.43 -13.16
CA CYS A 41 -1.00 0.34 -12.74
C CYS A 41 -0.34 -0.28 -11.49
N TYR A 42 -1.15 -0.73 -10.53
CA TYR A 42 -0.67 -1.40 -9.32
C TYR A 42 0.04 -2.72 -9.62
N ALA A 43 -0.55 -3.56 -10.48
CA ALA A 43 0.07 -4.82 -10.90
C ALA A 43 1.40 -4.59 -11.63
N LEU A 44 1.47 -3.57 -12.49
CA LEU A 44 2.69 -3.21 -13.19
C LEU A 44 3.78 -2.71 -12.24
N LEU A 45 3.43 -1.85 -11.27
CA LEU A 45 4.33 -1.42 -10.21
C LEU A 45 4.89 -2.62 -9.43
N PHE A 46 4.04 -3.57 -9.04
CA PHE A 46 4.48 -4.79 -8.38
C PHE A 46 5.54 -5.55 -9.19
N VAL A 47 5.32 -5.73 -10.50
CA VAL A 47 6.29 -6.40 -11.39
C VAL A 47 7.60 -5.63 -11.48
N LEU A 48 7.56 -4.29 -11.58
CA LEU A 48 8.76 -3.45 -11.63
C LEU A 48 9.58 -3.57 -10.34
N TYR A 49 8.92 -3.49 -9.18
CA TYR A 49 9.57 -3.68 -7.88
C TYR A 49 10.13 -5.09 -7.72
N TRP A 50 9.41 -6.11 -8.20
CA TRP A 50 9.89 -7.48 -8.21
C TRP A 50 11.16 -7.64 -9.05
N ILE A 51 11.19 -7.07 -10.26
CA ILE A 51 12.38 -7.08 -11.13
C ILE A 51 13.55 -6.34 -10.45
N GLY A 52 13.30 -5.18 -9.85
CA GLY A 52 14.29 -4.44 -9.08
C GLY A 52 14.85 -5.26 -7.92
N ALA A 53 13.97 -5.95 -7.17
CA ALA A 53 14.37 -6.81 -6.08
C ALA A 53 15.25 -7.98 -6.56
N VAL A 54 14.81 -8.68 -7.61
CA VAL A 54 15.54 -9.83 -8.16
C VAL A 54 16.92 -9.45 -8.68
N THR A 55 17.02 -8.31 -9.36
CA THR A 55 18.28 -7.83 -9.94
C THR A 55 19.27 -7.29 -8.92
N PHE A 56 18.81 -6.69 -7.81
CA PHE A 56 19.68 -6.00 -6.84
C PHE A 56 20.03 -6.86 -5.61
N PHE A 57 19.05 -7.61 -5.07
CA PHE A 57 19.29 -8.50 -3.92
C PHE A 57 19.81 -9.88 -4.32
N ASP A 58 20.23 -10.03 -5.58
CA ASP A 58 20.81 -11.25 -6.11
C ASP A 58 19.91 -12.48 -5.86
N PHE A 59 18.59 -12.32 -6.08
CA PHE A 59 17.65 -13.46 -6.18
C PHE A 59 17.89 -14.21 -7.49
N ASN A 60 19.13 -14.60 -7.73
CA ASN A 60 19.55 -15.40 -8.84
C ASN A 60 19.58 -16.86 -8.35
N PRO A 61 18.49 -17.65 -8.49
CA PRO A 61 18.49 -19.06 -8.11
C PRO A 61 19.60 -19.84 -8.82
N THR A 62 20.07 -19.34 -9.97
CA THR A 62 21.07 -19.95 -10.84
C THR A 62 22.54 -19.68 -10.43
N GLY A 63 22.81 -18.71 -9.57
CA GLY A 63 24.18 -18.29 -9.21
C GLY A 63 24.92 -19.27 -8.29
N ARG A 64 24.21 -19.97 -7.39
CA ARG A 64 24.81 -20.98 -6.49
C ARG A 64 24.70 -22.42 -6.99
N LEU A 65 23.87 -22.68 -8.00
CA LEU A 65 23.69 -24.03 -8.58
C LEU A 65 24.94 -24.57 -9.29
N LYS A 66 25.91 -23.73 -9.64
CA LYS A 66 27.19 -24.23 -10.19
C LYS A 66 28.06 -24.99 -9.17
N LYS A 67 27.81 -24.86 -7.86
CA LYS A 67 28.59 -25.57 -6.83
C LYS A 67 27.89 -26.80 -6.25
N VAL A 68 26.56 -26.91 -6.40
CA VAL A 68 25.80 -28.12 -6.03
C VAL A 68 25.78 -29.06 -7.23
N LYS A 69 26.95 -29.66 -7.44
CA LYS A 69 27.20 -30.65 -8.48
C LYS A 69 26.27 -31.86 -8.27
N ARG A 70 25.32 -32.04 -9.20
CA ARG A 70 25.00 -33.35 -9.79
C ARG A 70 24.49 -34.43 -8.81
N THR A 71 23.32 -34.23 -8.20
CA THR A 71 22.49 -35.34 -7.68
C THR A 71 21.01 -35.06 -7.91
N ALA A 72 20.46 -35.71 -8.93
CA ALA A 72 19.10 -36.26 -9.07
C ALA A 72 17.89 -35.67 -8.31
N GLU A 73 17.78 -34.35 -8.09
CA GLU A 73 16.60 -33.73 -7.43
C GLU A 73 15.87 -32.68 -8.31
N ALA A 74 16.10 -32.70 -9.62
CA ALA A 74 15.63 -31.68 -10.57
C ALA A 74 14.11 -31.67 -10.84
N ALA A 75 13.30 -32.44 -10.11
CA ALA A 75 11.86 -32.59 -10.40
C ALA A 75 10.93 -32.37 -9.19
N SER A 76 11.42 -31.89 -8.04
CA SER A 76 10.53 -31.58 -6.91
C SER A 76 10.05 -30.12 -6.97
N PRO A 77 8.75 -29.85 -6.74
CA PRO A 77 8.23 -28.48 -6.58
C PRO A 77 8.98 -27.67 -5.52
N ILE A 78 9.52 -28.37 -4.51
CA ILE A 78 10.29 -27.82 -3.40
C ILE A 78 11.60 -27.18 -3.88
N ALA A 79 12.28 -27.78 -4.87
CA ALA A 79 13.50 -27.21 -5.46
C ALA A 79 13.24 -25.86 -6.16
N ARG A 80 12.03 -25.67 -6.74
CA ARG A 80 11.60 -24.40 -7.36
C ARG A 80 11.31 -23.32 -6.31
N MET A 81 11.09 -23.69 -5.05
CA MET A 81 10.89 -22.78 -3.91
C MET A 81 12.16 -22.56 -3.07
N SER A 82 13.31 -23.09 -3.49
CA SER A 82 14.61 -22.83 -2.83
C SER A 82 15.00 -21.34 -2.80
N TRP A 83 14.44 -20.53 -3.70
CA TRP A 83 14.58 -19.07 -3.64
C TRP A 83 13.97 -18.48 -2.36
N LEU A 84 12.87 -19.07 -1.88
CA LEU A 84 12.11 -18.60 -0.72
C LEU A 84 12.82 -18.96 0.59
N THR A 85 13.47 -20.13 0.65
CA THR A 85 14.31 -20.48 1.81
C THR A 85 15.58 -19.63 1.87
N ASN A 86 16.18 -19.31 0.71
CA ASN A 86 17.30 -18.37 0.61
C ASN A 86 16.89 -16.92 0.94
N PHE A 87 15.68 -16.52 0.57
CA PHE A 87 15.11 -15.23 0.94
C PHE A 87 14.97 -15.10 2.46
N VAL A 88 14.32 -16.07 3.09
CA VAL A 88 14.10 -16.08 4.54
C VAL A 88 15.43 -16.16 5.32
N SER A 89 16.42 -16.89 4.80
CA SER A 89 17.74 -16.95 5.43
C SER A 89 18.54 -15.66 5.27
N ASN A 90 18.46 -14.99 4.11
CA ASN A 90 19.06 -13.66 3.91
C ASN A 90 18.35 -12.57 4.73
N LEU A 91 17.03 -12.67 4.95
CA LEU A 91 16.30 -11.78 5.86
C LEU A 91 16.76 -11.91 7.32
N LYS A 92 17.09 -13.13 7.75
CA LYS A 92 17.70 -13.37 9.06
C LYS A 92 19.14 -12.85 9.17
N GLY A 93 19.79 -12.54 8.05
CA GLY A 93 21.24 -12.51 7.95
C GLY A 93 21.94 -11.15 8.02
N GLN A 94 21.27 -9.99 8.12
CA GLN A 94 21.98 -8.71 7.93
C GLN A 94 21.65 -7.54 8.87
N ALA A 95 20.89 -7.73 9.95
CA ALA A 95 20.74 -6.66 10.93
C ALA A 95 20.48 -7.20 12.34
N GLU A 96 21.53 -7.26 13.17
CA GLU A 96 21.41 -7.37 14.64
C GLU A 96 20.86 -6.02 15.17
N LEU A 97 19.62 -5.69 14.83
CA LEU A 97 18.97 -4.48 15.34
C LEU A 97 18.49 -4.73 16.76
N SER A 98 18.91 -3.87 17.67
CA SER A 98 18.40 -3.83 19.04
C SER A 98 16.89 -3.56 19.02
N LYS A 99 16.15 -4.13 19.99
CA LYS A 99 14.71 -3.86 20.18
C LYS A 99 14.40 -2.35 20.22
N LYS A 100 15.33 -1.55 20.77
CA LYS A 100 15.21 -0.09 20.84
C LYS A 100 15.32 0.56 19.47
N GLU A 101 16.21 0.08 18.60
CA GLU A 101 16.39 0.61 17.25
C GLU A 101 15.18 0.32 16.38
N VAL A 102 14.66 -0.92 16.44
CA VAL A 102 13.42 -1.30 15.73
C VAL A 102 12.24 -0.44 16.19
N LEU A 103 12.08 -0.24 17.51
CA LEU A 103 11.01 0.60 18.06
C LEU A 103 11.17 2.05 17.62
N THR A 104 12.39 2.60 17.68
CA THR A 104 12.67 3.98 17.29
C THR A 104 12.36 4.20 15.82
N VAL A 105 12.87 3.33 14.94
CA VAL A 105 12.60 3.39 13.50
C VAL A 105 11.11 3.24 13.22
N GLY A 106 10.43 2.30 13.88
CA GLY A 106 8.99 2.09 13.72
C GLY A 106 8.17 3.33 14.11
N ILE A 107 8.50 3.96 15.24
CA ILE A 107 7.84 5.21 15.67
C ILE A 107 8.13 6.34 14.68
N LEU A 108 9.39 6.52 14.29
CA LEU A 108 9.81 7.62 13.41
C LEU A 108 9.15 7.48 12.03
N PHE A 109 9.13 6.27 11.48
CA PHE A 109 8.45 5.96 10.24
C PHE A 109 6.93 6.17 10.36
N GLY A 110 6.33 5.73 11.46
CA GLY A 110 4.91 5.95 11.74
C GLY A 110 4.52 7.43 11.88
N ILE A 111 5.40 8.26 12.44
CA ILE A 111 5.21 9.72 12.51
C ILE A 111 5.31 10.34 11.12
N VAL A 112 6.38 10.05 10.37
CA VAL A 112 6.58 10.57 9.02
C VAL A 112 5.39 10.21 8.13
N PHE A 113 4.95 8.95 8.15
CA PHE A 113 3.80 8.49 7.38
C PHE A 113 2.51 9.23 7.77
N ARG A 114 2.27 9.48 9.06
CA ARG A 114 1.11 10.28 9.49
C ARG A 114 1.22 11.73 9.04
N LEU A 115 2.41 12.33 9.10
CA LEU A 115 2.63 13.71 8.65
C LEU A 115 2.38 13.86 7.15
N THR A 116 2.76 12.87 6.33
CA THR A 116 2.47 12.89 4.88
C THR A 116 0.98 12.82 4.56
N LEU A 117 0.16 12.28 5.47
CA LEU A 117 -1.29 12.13 5.28
C LEU A 117 -2.11 13.22 6.01
N LEU A 118 -1.49 14.05 6.84
CA LEU A 118 -2.19 14.95 7.76
C LEU A 118 -3.08 15.98 7.02
N PHE A 119 -2.64 16.42 5.83
CA PHE A 119 -3.36 17.40 5.02
C PHE A 119 -4.09 16.78 3.83
N THR A 120 -4.09 15.45 3.72
CA THR A 120 -4.78 14.77 2.64
C THR A 120 -6.29 14.82 2.89
N PRO A 121 -7.09 15.31 1.92
CA PRO A 121 -8.53 15.26 2.05
C PRO A 121 -8.97 13.79 2.21
N PRO A 122 -9.93 13.50 3.09
CA PRO A 122 -10.38 12.15 3.33
C PRO A 122 -10.96 11.54 2.04
N SER A 123 -10.36 10.45 1.58
CA SER A 123 -10.58 9.89 0.24
C SER A 123 -11.27 8.52 0.24
N LEU A 124 -11.42 7.89 1.41
CA LEU A 124 -11.90 6.51 1.51
C LEU A 124 -13.43 6.39 1.58
N SER A 125 -14.12 7.41 2.08
CA SER A 125 -15.57 7.42 2.18
C SER A 125 -16.08 8.80 1.81
N ASP A 126 -17.09 8.82 0.94
CA ASP A 126 -17.86 10.01 0.62
C ASP A 126 -18.81 10.38 1.77
N ASP A 127 -19.08 9.46 2.70
CA ASP A 127 -20.15 9.58 3.70
C ASP A 127 -19.67 10.12 5.06
N ILE A 128 -18.68 11.00 5.06
CA ILE A 128 -18.16 11.63 6.29
C ILE A 128 -19.24 12.43 7.01
N TYR A 129 -20.09 13.11 6.24
CA TYR A 129 -21.19 13.89 6.78
C TYR A 129 -22.26 13.01 7.44
N ARG A 130 -22.38 11.73 7.05
CA ARG A 130 -23.24 10.77 7.74
C ARG A 130 -22.75 10.47 9.14
N TYR A 131 -21.43 10.32 9.35
CA TYR A 131 -20.87 10.11 10.69
C TYR A 131 -21.02 11.35 11.58
N VAL A 132 -20.82 12.54 11.03
CA VAL A 132 -21.06 13.80 11.77
C VAL A 132 -22.54 13.93 12.15
N TRP A 133 -23.44 13.54 11.25
CA TRP A 133 -24.87 13.46 11.53
C TRP A 133 -25.16 12.43 12.62
N ASP A 134 -24.59 11.23 12.56
CA ASP A 134 -24.79 10.19 13.58
C ASP A 134 -24.35 10.68 14.96
N GLY A 135 -23.21 11.35 15.05
CA GLY A 135 -22.74 11.97 16.30
C GLY A 135 -23.74 13.01 16.84
N ARG A 136 -24.39 13.79 15.96
CA ARG A 136 -25.43 14.73 16.38
C ARG A 136 -26.69 14.04 16.87
N VAL A 137 -27.17 13.02 16.15
CA VAL A 137 -28.38 12.29 16.55
C VAL A 137 -28.14 11.60 17.89
N ALA A 138 -26.98 10.97 18.07
CA ALA A 138 -26.58 10.37 19.34
C ALA A 138 -26.45 11.40 20.47
N ALA A 139 -25.97 12.61 20.18
CA ALA A 139 -25.90 13.70 21.17
C ALA A 139 -27.27 14.22 21.64
N HIS A 140 -28.35 13.82 20.97
CA HIS A 140 -29.74 14.06 21.39
C HIS A 140 -30.40 12.79 21.95
N ASP A 141 -29.60 11.82 22.39
CA ASP A 141 -30.04 10.54 22.96
C ASP A 141 -30.92 9.69 22.02
N ILE A 142 -30.85 9.94 20.70
CA ILE A 142 -31.56 9.17 19.68
C ILE A 142 -30.59 8.17 19.07
N ASN A 143 -31.02 6.92 18.90
CA ASN A 143 -30.23 5.92 18.19
C ASN A 143 -30.09 6.31 16.71
N PRO A 144 -28.88 6.57 16.19
CA PRO A 144 -28.70 7.04 14.81
C PRO A 144 -29.10 6.04 13.72
N PHE A 145 -29.30 4.78 14.08
CA PHE A 145 -29.75 3.71 13.19
C PHE A 145 -31.27 3.50 13.23
N GLN A 146 -31.98 4.21 14.11
CA GLN A 146 -33.43 4.07 14.26
C GLN A 146 -34.20 4.79 13.14
N TYR A 147 -33.67 5.90 12.65
CA TYR A 147 -34.32 6.74 11.64
C TYR A 147 -33.33 7.13 10.54
N PRO A 148 -33.70 7.03 9.25
CA PRO A 148 -32.89 7.59 8.17
C PRO A 148 -32.81 9.12 8.29
N PRO A 149 -31.73 9.78 7.81
CA PRO A 149 -31.58 11.24 7.88
C PRO A 149 -32.79 12.04 7.36
N ASN A 150 -33.53 11.52 6.38
CA ASN A 150 -34.74 12.13 5.82
C ASN A 150 -36.05 11.87 6.61
N ALA A 151 -36.01 11.12 7.70
CA ALA A 151 -37.18 10.82 8.53
C ALA A 151 -37.70 12.06 9.27
N GLU A 152 -39.01 12.20 9.35
CA GLU A 152 -39.66 13.40 9.90
C GLU A 152 -39.41 13.54 11.41
N GLU A 153 -39.27 12.43 12.11
CA GLU A 153 -39.01 12.33 13.55
C GLU A 153 -37.74 13.06 13.99
N ILE A 154 -36.74 13.13 13.11
CA ILE A 154 -35.45 13.79 13.37
C ILE A 154 -35.26 15.06 12.54
N ARG A 155 -36.33 15.59 11.94
CA ARG A 155 -36.29 16.80 11.10
C ARG A 155 -35.71 18.00 11.83
N SER A 156 -35.98 18.12 13.13
CA SER A 156 -35.48 19.20 13.99
C SER A 156 -33.95 19.25 14.08
N LEU A 157 -33.25 18.15 13.82
CA LEU A 157 -31.79 18.05 13.91
C LEU A 157 -31.07 18.50 12.61
N ARG A 158 -31.81 18.67 11.52
CA ARG A 158 -31.31 19.05 10.19
C ARG A 158 -30.82 20.49 10.19
N ASP A 159 -29.52 20.68 9.97
CA ASP A 159 -28.94 22.03 9.82
C ASP A 159 -28.70 22.41 8.36
N GLY A 160 -28.20 23.62 8.15
CA GLY A 160 -27.77 24.10 6.82
C GLY A 160 -26.35 23.70 6.43
N VAL A 161 -25.59 22.97 7.27
CA VAL A 161 -24.15 22.76 7.08
C VAL A 161 -23.79 21.30 6.82
N VAL A 162 -24.29 20.39 7.63
CA VAL A 162 -24.03 18.94 7.60
C VAL A 162 -25.09 18.23 6.79
N TYR A 163 -26.38 18.45 7.09
CA TYR A 163 -27.49 17.71 6.45
C TYR A 163 -27.51 17.82 4.91
N PRO A 164 -27.23 18.97 4.28
CA PRO A 164 -27.20 19.07 2.82
C PRO A 164 -26.11 18.22 2.16
N LYS A 165 -25.05 17.86 2.90
CA LYS A 165 -23.85 17.16 2.41
C LYS A 165 -23.87 15.65 2.68
N ILE A 166 -24.92 15.14 3.33
CA ILE A 166 -25.13 13.70 3.48
C ILE A 166 -25.51 13.13 2.10
N ASN A 167 -24.80 12.10 1.65
CA ASN A 167 -25.01 11.53 0.31
C ASN A 167 -26.30 10.71 0.24
N HIS A 168 -26.55 9.88 1.26
CA HIS A 168 -27.72 9.00 1.35
C HIS A 168 -28.60 9.41 2.52
N LYS A 169 -29.79 9.94 2.23
CA LYS A 169 -30.72 10.50 3.22
C LYS A 169 -31.91 9.61 3.45
#